data_AF-A0A933JN87-F1
#
_entry.id   AF-A0A933JN87-F1
#
_cell.length_a   1.000
_cell.length_b   1.000
_cell.length_c   1.000
_cell.angle_alpha   90.00
_cell.angle_beta   90.00
_cell.angle_gamma   90.00
#
_symmetry.space_group_name_H-M   'P 1'
#
loop_
_entity.id
_entity.type
_entity.pdbx_description
1 polymer ?
#
loop_
_entity_poly.entity_id
_entity_poly.type
_entity_poly.pdbx_seq_one_letter_code
_entity_poly.pdbx_strand_id
1 'polypeptide(L)' 'MQYTLRNIPTAVDALLRRRARDEGKSLNVVALETLVRGLGLAGAPVKHRDLSDVAGTWQRDKAIDDALADQRHVDLDLWR' A
#
# COMPACT_ATOMS: atom_id res chain seq x y z
N MET A 1 -9.67 -27.06 -2.98
CA MET A 1 -11.14 -26.87 -2.98
C MET A 1 -11.47 -25.64 -3.81
N GLN A 2 -12.55 -25.67 -4.62
CA GLN A 2 -12.96 -24.55 -5.46
C GLN A 2 -14.35 -24.07 -5.03
N TYR A 3 -14.49 -22.76 -4.84
CA TYR A 3 -15.75 -22.11 -4.50
C TYR A 3 -16.18 -21.17 -5.62
N THR A 4 -17.47 -21.19 -5.95
CA THR A 4 -18.07 -20.24 -6.90
C THR A 4 -18.98 -19.30 -6.14
N LEU A 5 -18.61 -18.02 -6.06
CA LEU A 5 -19.43 -16.98 -5.46
C LEU A 5 -20.45 -16.46 -6.48
N ARG A 6 -21.74 -16.58 -6.16
CA ARG A 6 -22.85 -16.09 -6.98
C ARG A 6 -23.43 -14.81 -6.38
N ASN A 7 -24.09 -14.01 -7.20
CA ASN A 7 -24.78 -12.77 -6.78
C ASN A 7 -23.86 -11.77 -6.07
N ILE A 8 -22.64 -11.58 -6.58
CA ILE A 8 -21.73 -10.55 -6.06
C ILE A 8 -22.35 -9.17 -6.34
N PRO A 9 -22.54 -8.31 -5.32
CA PRO A 9 -23.02 -6.96 -5.54
C PRO A 9 -22.13 -6.18 -6.53
N THR A 10 -22.74 -5.40 -7.43
CA THR A 10 -22.01 -4.66 -8.48
C THR A 10 -20.89 -3.78 -7.90
N ALA A 11 -21.13 -3.16 -6.74
CA ALA A 11 -20.12 -2.35 -6.06
C ALA A 11 -18.88 -3.15 -5.64
N VAL A 12 -19.06 -4.41 -5.24
CA VAL A 12 -17.97 -5.30 -4.83
C VAL A 12 -17.15 -5.75 -6.05
N ASP A 13 -17.80 -6.17 -7.14
CA ASP A 13 -17.11 -6.54 -8.39
C ASP A 13 -16.29 -5.36 -8.95
N ALA A 14 -16.89 -4.16 -9.00
CA ALA A 14 -16.21 -2.95 -9.46
C ALA A 14 -14.96 -2.64 -8.62
N LEU A 15 -15.06 -2.75 -7.29
CA LEU A 15 -13.95 -2.50 -6.38
C LEU A 15 -12.83 -3.54 -6.53
N LEU A 16 -13.18 -4.83 -6.64
CA LEU A 16 -12.21 -5.91 -6.87
C LEU A 16 -11.47 -5.75 -8.20
N ARG A 17 -12.18 -5.38 -9.28
CA ARG A 17 -11.56 -5.12 -10.59
C ARG A 17 -10.67 -3.89 -10.61
N ARG A 18 -11.04 -2.83 -9.89
CA ARG A 18 -10.18 -1.65 -9.73
C ARG A 18 -8.88 -2.05 -9.03
N ARG A 19 -9.00 -2.70 -7.87
CA ARG A 19 -7.86 -3.16 -7.09
C ARG A 19 -6.95 -4.15 -7.84
N ALA A 20 -7.52 -5.04 -8.65
CA ALA A 20 -6.75 -5.95 -9.52
C ALA A 20 -5.90 -5.21 -10.55
N ARG A 21 -6.44 -4.15 -11.15
CA ARG A 21 -5.69 -3.28 -12.08
C ARG A 21 -4.60 -2.49 -11.35
N ASP A 22 -4.96 -1.87 -10.23
CA ASP A 22 -4.03 -1.03 -9.45
C ASP A 22 -2.83 -1.86 -8.92
N GLU A 23 -3.06 -3.11 -8.52
CA GLU A 23 -2.02 -4.01 -8.00
C GLU A 23 -1.34 -4.87 -9.08
N GLY A 24 -1.80 -4.83 -10.34
CA GLY A 24 -1.29 -5.70 -11.40
C GLY A 24 -1.50 -7.21 -11.14
N LYS A 25 -2.54 -7.56 -10.37
CA LYS A 25 -2.85 -8.94 -9.96
C LYS A 25 -4.09 -9.47 -10.68
N SER A 26 -4.23 -10.80 -10.76
CA SER A 26 -5.47 -11.39 -11.27
C SER A 26 -6.63 -11.12 -10.32
N LEU A 27 -7.84 -11.01 -10.88
CA LEU A 27 -9.07 -10.78 -10.10
C LEU A 27 -9.27 -11.86 -9.01
N ASN A 28 -8.93 -13.11 -9.32
CA ASN A 28 -9.05 -14.22 -8.38
C ASN A 28 -8.10 -14.08 -7.17
N VAL A 29 -6.86 -13.64 -7.40
CA VAL A 29 -5.90 -13.38 -6.32
C VAL A 29 -6.41 -12.28 -5.40
N VAL A 30 -6.86 -11.16 -5.97
CA VAL A 30 -7.40 -10.03 -5.17
C VAL A 30 -8.66 -10.43 -4.42
N ALA A 31 -9.54 -11.22 -5.02
CA ALA A 31 -10.74 -11.74 -4.35
C ALA A 31 -10.38 -12.61 -3.15
N LEU A 32 -9.44 -13.55 -3.32
CA LEU A 32 -8.98 -14.42 -2.24
C LEU A 32 -8.32 -13.64 -1.10
N GLU A 33 -7.41 -12.72 -1.42
CA GLU A 33 -6.77 -11.87 -0.39
C GLU A 33 -7.80 -11.03 0.38
N THR A 34 -8.83 -10.53 -0.32
CA THR A 34 -9.90 -9.74 0.30
C THR A 34 -10.75 -10.60 1.24
N LEU A 35 -11.06 -11.85 0.88
CA LEU A 35 -11.74 -12.80 1.77
C LEU A 35 -10.88 -13.15 2.99
N VAL A 36 -9.58 -13.42 2.80
CA VAL A 36 -8.64 -13.69 3.90
C VAL A 36 -8.58 -12.52 4.87
N ARG A 37 -8.49 -11.28 4.35
CA ARG A 37 -8.53 -10.05 5.17
C ARG A 37 -9.87 -9.89 5.89
N GLY A 38 -10.99 -10.06 5.18
CA GLY A 38 -12.34 -9.89 5.74
C GLY A 38 -12.70 -10.93 6.81
N LEU A 39 -12.14 -12.14 6.73
CA LEU A 39 -12.32 -13.19 7.73
C LEU A 39 -11.34 -13.07 8.92
N GLY A 40 -10.52 -12.02 8.97
CA GLY A 40 -9.50 -11.87 10.02
C GLY A 40 -8.39 -12.91 9.95
N LEU A 41 -8.29 -13.66 8.85
CA LEU A 41 -7.27 -14.69 8.61
C LEU A 41 -5.95 -14.09 8.11
N ALA A 42 -5.89 -12.77 7.91
CA ALA A 42 -4.70 -12.01 7.56
C ALA A 42 -3.68 -11.90 8.72
N GLY A 43 -3.61 -12.90 9.60
CA GLY A 43 -2.53 -13.09 10.56
C GLY A 43 -1.22 -13.57 9.92
N ALA A 44 -1.23 -13.94 8.64
CA ALA A 44 -0.02 -13.97 7.84
C ALA A 44 0.34 -12.52 7.49
N PRO A 45 1.48 -11.98 7.96
CA PRO A 45 1.87 -10.62 7.64
C PRO A 45 1.88 -10.48 6.12
N VAL A 46 1.07 -9.56 5.60
CA VAL A 46 1.24 -9.09 4.23
C VAL A 46 2.69 -8.65 4.17
N LYS A 47 3.51 -9.36 3.38
CA LYS A 47 4.92 -9.04 3.21
C LYS A 47 4.98 -7.75 2.40
N HIS A 48 4.71 -6.64 3.07
CA HIS A 48 5.04 -5.33 2.56
C HIS A 48 6.55 -5.34 2.33
N ARG A 49 6.97 -4.91 1.14
CA ARG A 49 8.37 -4.62 0.91
C ARG A 49 8.76 -3.61 1.99
N ASP A 50 9.64 -4.02 2.89
CA ASP A 50 10.23 -3.08 3.83
C ASP A 50 11.21 -2.20 3.06
N LEU A 51 11.58 -1.08 3.66
CA LEU A 51 12.54 -0.15 3.07
C LEU A 51 13.98 -0.56 3.40
N SER A 52 14.23 -1.83 3.76
CA SER A 52 15.56 -2.28 4.16
C SER A 52 16.58 -2.23 3.02
N ASP A 53 16.12 -2.32 1.78
CA ASP A 53 16.94 -2.21 0.58
C ASP A 53 17.42 -0.79 0.28
N VAL A 54 16.75 0.23 0.84
CA VAL A 54 17.11 1.64 0.69
C VAL A 54 17.66 2.26 1.98
N ALA A 55 17.42 1.63 3.14
CA ALA A 55 17.97 2.09 4.40
C ALA A 55 19.51 2.01 4.38
N GLY A 56 20.18 3.13 4.63
CA GLY A 56 21.65 3.21 4.67
C GLY A 56 22.32 3.32 3.30
N THR A 57 21.59 3.34 2.19
CA THR A 57 22.15 3.54 0.84
C THR A 57 22.23 5.01 0.43
N TRP A 58 21.95 5.94 1.36
CA TRP A 58 21.97 7.37 1.11
C TRP A 58 23.35 7.85 0.66
N GLN A 59 23.38 8.50 -0.51
CA GLN A 59 24.55 9.23 -0.98
C GLN A 59 24.32 10.70 -0.68
N ARG A 60 25.31 11.33 -0.03
CA ARG A 60 25.20 12.76 0.30
C ARG A 60 25.13 13.58 -0.97
N ASP A 61 24.14 14.44 -1.02
CA ASP A 61 23.92 15.41 -2.08
C ASP A 61 23.68 16.77 -1.44
N LYS A 62 24.47 17.76 -1.85
CA LYS A 62 24.42 19.09 -1.24
C LYS A 62 23.06 19.77 -1.43
N ALA A 63 22.43 19.62 -2.59
CA ALA A 63 21.15 20.26 -2.88
C ALA A 63 20.05 19.65 -2.01
N ILE A 64 20.08 18.33 -1.79
CA ILE A 64 19.14 17.68 -0.89
C ILE A 64 19.42 18.02 0.57
N ASP A 65 20.68 18.07 1.00
CA ASP A 65 21.03 18.44 2.37
C ASP A 65 20.54 19.87 2.70
N ASP A 66 20.72 20.82 1.78
CA ASP A 66 20.23 22.20 1.91
C ASP A 66 18.68 22.22 1.97
N ALA A 67 18.00 21.47 1.10
CA ALA A 67 16.54 21.39 1.08
C ALA A 67 15.97 20.74 2.36
N LEU A 68 16.62 19.70 2.89
CA LEU A 68 16.23 19.07 4.16
C LEU A 68 16.45 20.01 5.35
N ALA A 69 17.50 20.83 5.32
CA ALA A 69 17.73 21.83 6.36
C ALA A 69 16.63 22.89 6.38
N ASP A 70 16.21 23.37 5.21
CA ASP A 70 15.10 24.30 5.05
C ASP A 70 13.77 23.68 5.50
N GLN A 71 13.46 22.47 5.03
CA GLN A 71 12.24 21.74 5.42
C GLN A 71 12.13 21.52 6.94
N ARG A 72 13.25 21.29 7.63
CA ARG A 72 13.28 21.08 9.09
C ARG A 72 13.15 22.37 9.89
N HIS A 73 13.27 23.53 9.25
CA HIS A 73 13.03 24.80 9.89
C HIS A 73 11.53 24.94 10.20
N VAL A 74 11.20 25.03 11.48
CA VAL A 74 9.80 25.21 11.90
C VAL A 74 9.43 26.67 11.69
N ASP A 75 8.44 26.92 10.82
CA ASP A 75 7.78 28.22 10.74
C ASP A 75 6.74 28.33 11.86
N LEU A 76 7.04 29.18 12.85
CA LEU A 76 6.20 29.38 14.03
C LEU A 76 4.89 30.11 13.73
N ASP A 77 4.81 30.85 12.62
CA ASP A 77 3.58 31.55 12.25
C ASP A 77 2.58 30.60 11.57
N LEU A 78 3.07 29.53 10.92
CA LEU A 78 2.27 28.42 10.39
C LEU A 78 1.79 27.42 11.46
N TRP A 79 2.32 27.50 12.67
CA TRP A 79 2.03 26.60 13.79
C TRP A 79 1.06 27.18 14.85
N ARG A 80 0.47 28.36 14.58
CA ARG A 80 -0.62 28.95 15.38
C ARG A 80 -1.99 28.57 14.82
#